data_AF-A0A1V0ACG0-F1
#
_entry.id   AF-A0A1V0ACG0-F1
#
_cell.length_a   1.000
_cell.length_b   1.000
_cell.length_c   1.000
_cell.angle_alpha   90.00
_cell.angle_beta   90.00
_cell.angle_gamma   90.00
#
_symmetry.space_group_name_H-M   'P 1'
#
loop_
_entity.id
_entity.type
_entity.pdbx_description
1 polymer ?
#
loop_
_entity_poly.entity_id
_entity_poly.type
_entity_poly.pdbx_seq_one_letter_code
_entity_poly.pdbx_strand_id
1 'polypeptide(L)'
;MSDQWSALAEEISAHAQNYVDGLTRVAGGEGGDAIWSILLVEVAQMSLAGAKLGANRDVILAGNYEPPMSEDPDIDEVRTALAERLEAVDDYAEVFDPYKDTSVTPYRLSDDLTAVAADLIHGLRHYHAGRPHEALWWWQYSYFNTWGNHAGAAMRALQALAAHSRLDVAEETTAV
;
A
#
# COMPACT_ATOMS: atom_id res chain seq x y z
N MET A 1 -2.10 -25.48 -10.54
CA MET A 1 -1.18 -24.36 -10.25
C MET A 1 0.18 -24.95 -9.94
N SER A 2 1.29 -24.39 -10.45
CA SER A 2 2.63 -24.93 -10.14
C SER A 2 3.01 -24.61 -8.69
N ASP A 3 3.96 -25.37 -8.12
CA ASP A 3 4.46 -25.15 -6.75
C ASP A 3 4.99 -23.72 -6.55
N GLN A 4 5.60 -23.14 -7.59
CA GLN A 4 6.08 -21.75 -7.58
C GLN A 4 4.92 -20.75 -7.39
N TRP A 5 3.81 -20.93 -8.09
CA TRP A 5 2.65 -20.05 -7.97
C TRP A 5 1.96 -20.21 -6.61
N SER A 6 1.92 -21.44 -6.07
CA SER A 6 1.42 -21.68 -4.71
C SER A 6 2.25 -20.92 -3.68
N ALA A 7 3.58 -21.03 -3.74
CA ALA A 7 4.48 -20.37 -2.82
C ALA A 7 4.38 -18.83 -2.92
N LEU A 8 4.26 -18.30 -4.15
CA LEU A 8 4.06 -16.85 -4.34
C LEU A 8 2.72 -16.40 -3.76
N ALA A 9 1.62 -17.12 -4.01
CA ALA A 9 0.32 -16.76 -3.48
C ALA A 9 0.32 -16.74 -1.94
N GLU A 10 0.94 -17.75 -1.31
CA GLU A 10 1.09 -17.81 0.14
C GLU A 10 1.89 -16.63 0.67
N GLU A 11 3.04 -16.32 0.06
CA GLU A 11 3.89 -15.21 0.47
C GLU A 11 3.16 -13.85 0.35
N ILE A 12 2.53 -13.58 -0.79
CA ILE A 12 1.79 -12.34 -1.01
C ILE A 12 0.59 -12.24 -0.06
N SER A 13 -0.11 -13.35 0.21
CA SER A 13 -1.22 -13.36 1.18
C SER A 13 -0.75 -12.95 2.59
N ALA A 14 0.42 -13.42 3.02
CA ALA A 14 0.96 -13.08 4.33
C ALA A 14 1.32 -11.59 4.41
N HIS A 15 1.98 -11.05 3.38
CA HIS A 15 2.30 -9.62 3.32
C HIS A 15 1.05 -8.74 3.24
N ALA A 16 0.07 -9.12 2.43
CA ALA A 16 -1.19 -8.40 2.30
C ALA A 16 -1.96 -8.37 3.63
N GLN A 17 -2.07 -9.52 4.32
CA GLN A 17 -2.74 -9.59 5.62
C GLN A 17 -2.01 -8.74 6.66
N ASN A 18 -0.68 -8.83 6.73
CA ASN A 18 0.12 -8.02 7.66
C ASN A 18 -0.07 -6.52 7.42
N TYR A 19 -0.08 -6.09 6.16
CA TYR A 19 -0.31 -4.69 5.79
C TYR A 19 -1.69 -4.20 6.24
N VAL A 20 -2.76 -4.96 5.94
CA VAL A 20 -4.13 -4.61 6.34
C VAL A 20 -4.25 -4.55 7.86
N ASP A 21 -3.76 -5.58 8.56
CA ASP A 21 -3.78 -5.63 10.03
C ASP A 21 -2.95 -4.48 10.63
N GLY A 22 -1.80 -4.17 10.05
CA GLY A 22 -0.92 -3.08 10.45
C GLY A 22 -1.61 -1.72 10.33
N LEU A 23 -2.26 -1.45 9.20
CA LEU A 23 -3.04 -0.24 9.02
C LEU A 23 -4.20 -0.15 10.00
N THR A 24 -4.93 -1.25 10.26
CA THR A 24 -6.02 -1.24 11.24
C THR A 24 -5.51 -0.98 12.65
N ARG A 25 -4.38 -1.57 13.06
CA ARG A 25 -3.76 -1.31 14.37
C ARG A 25 -3.33 0.14 14.51
N VAL A 26 -2.70 0.68 13.47
CA VAL A 26 -2.35 2.10 13.42
C VAL A 26 -3.63 2.94 13.44
N ALA A 27 -4.64 2.71 12.62
CA ALA A 27 -5.90 3.48 12.72
C ALA A 27 -6.51 3.43 14.14
N GLY A 28 -6.41 2.29 14.83
CA GLY A 28 -6.86 2.11 16.22
C GLY A 28 -5.98 2.72 17.32
N GLY A 29 -4.91 3.43 16.99
CA GLY A 29 -4.10 4.18 17.95
C GLY A 29 -2.68 3.65 18.20
N GLU A 30 -2.27 2.55 17.56
CA GLU A 30 -0.92 2.01 17.72
C GLU A 30 0.16 2.96 17.18
N GLY A 31 1.34 2.99 17.81
CA GLY A 31 2.51 3.69 17.28
C GLY A 31 2.80 5.07 17.86
N GLY A 32 1.83 5.78 18.44
CA GLY A 32 2.04 7.13 18.98
C GLY A 32 2.83 8.04 18.02
N ASP A 33 3.92 8.64 18.51
CA ASP A 33 4.81 9.51 17.74
C ASP A 33 5.61 8.79 16.63
N ALA A 34 5.63 7.46 16.63
CA ALA A 34 6.33 6.63 15.65
C ALA A 34 5.41 6.15 14.50
N ILE A 35 4.20 6.73 14.35
CA ILE A 35 3.21 6.32 13.35
C ILE A 35 3.79 6.19 11.94
N TRP A 36 4.51 7.22 11.47
CA TRP A 36 5.11 7.23 10.12
C TRP A 36 6.20 6.16 9.95
N SER A 37 6.92 5.80 11.02
CA SER A 37 7.93 4.73 10.97
C SER A 37 7.28 3.37 10.78
N ILE A 38 6.16 3.13 11.48
CA ILE A 38 5.40 1.88 11.35
C ILE A 38 4.82 1.79 9.94
N LEU A 39 4.15 2.85 9.47
CA LEU A 39 3.60 2.91 8.11
C LEU A 39 4.68 2.70 7.04
N LEU A 40 5.86 3.29 7.22
CA LEU A 40 6.99 3.09 6.30
C LEU A 40 7.40 1.61 6.22
N VAL A 41 7.43 0.90 7.35
CA VAL A 41 7.75 -0.53 7.38
C VAL A 41 6.67 -1.35 6.66
N GLU A 42 5.39 -1.10 6.94
CA GLU A 42 4.28 -1.81 6.29
C GLU A 42 4.30 -1.60 4.77
N VAL A 43 4.45 -0.36 4.31
CA VAL A 43 4.55 -0.03 2.88
C VAL A 43 5.80 -0.65 2.24
N ALA A 44 6.93 -0.71 2.95
CA ALA A 44 8.16 -1.32 2.43
C ALA A 44 8.05 -2.83 2.24
N GLN A 45 7.42 -3.52 3.19
CA GLN A 45 7.17 -4.95 3.07
C GLN A 45 6.22 -5.23 1.91
N MET A 46 5.15 -4.45 1.77
CA MET A 46 4.22 -4.62 0.66
C MET A 46 4.83 -4.24 -0.70
N SER A 47 5.69 -3.23 -0.73
CA SER A 47 6.44 -2.85 -1.94
C SER A 47 7.37 -3.97 -2.42
N LEU A 48 8.02 -4.70 -1.51
CA LEU A 48 8.80 -5.89 -1.84
C LEU A 48 7.91 -6.99 -2.44
N ALA A 49 6.75 -7.25 -1.83
CA ALA A 49 5.78 -8.21 -2.35
C ALA A 49 5.27 -7.82 -3.75
N GLY A 50 4.99 -6.53 -3.99
CA GLY A 50 4.63 -6.00 -5.30
C GLY A 50 5.73 -6.14 -6.34
N ALA A 51 6.98 -5.83 -5.99
CA ALA A 51 8.10 -6.05 -6.88
C ALA A 51 8.25 -7.53 -7.27
N LYS A 52 7.97 -8.46 -6.35
CA LYS A 52 7.95 -9.91 -6.66
C LYS A 52 6.81 -10.26 -7.62
N LEU A 53 5.61 -9.71 -7.46
CA LEU A 53 4.52 -9.88 -8.43
C LEU A 53 4.92 -9.36 -9.82
N GLY A 54 5.51 -8.17 -9.89
CA GLY A 54 5.96 -7.55 -11.13
C GLY A 54 7.14 -8.26 -11.82
N ALA A 55 7.95 -9.00 -11.06
CA ALA A 55 9.06 -9.79 -11.60
C ALA A 55 8.64 -11.16 -12.17
N ASN A 56 7.43 -11.61 -11.86
CA ASN A 56 6.88 -12.86 -12.40
C ASN A 56 6.15 -12.61 -13.73
N ARG A 57 5.95 -13.67 -14.51
CA ARG A 57 5.14 -13.60 -15.73
C ARG A 57 3.71 -13.20 -15.39
N ASP A 58 2.99 -12.69 -16.38
CA ASP A 58 1.57 -12.39 -16.20
C ASP A 58 0.81 -13.65 -15.77
N VAL A 59 0.06 -13.50 -14.68
CA VAL A 59 -0.91 -14.48 -14.22
C VAL A 59 -2.07 -14.41 -15.20
N ILE A 60 -2.43 -15.54 -15.80
CA ILE A 60 -3.52 -15.61 -16.79
C ILE A 60 -4.55 -16.63 -16.31
N LEU A 61 -5.76 -16.16 -16.07
CA LEU A 61 -6.88 -17.00 -15.69
C LEU A 61 -7.45 -17.76 -16.89
N ALA A 62 -8.07 -18.91 -16.63
CA ALA A 62 -8.69 -19.71 -17.68
C ALA A 62 -9.99 -19.08 -18.23
N GLY A 63 -10.58 -18.13 -17.50
CA GLY A 63 -11.75 -17.38 -17.91
C GLY A 63 -11.71 -15.96 -17.36
N ASN A 64 -12.55 -15.08 -17.92
CA ASN A 64 -12.61 -13.66 -17.59
C ASN A 64 -13.82 -13.31 -16.72
N TYR A 65 -14.30 -14.27 -15.94
CA TYR A 65 -15.48 -14.12 -15.10
C TYR A 65 -15.08 -14.28 -13.65
N GLU A 66 -15.25 -13.21 -12.88
CA GLU A 66 -15.12 -13.25 -11.44
C GLU A 66 -16.36 -13.95 -10.84
N PRO A 67 -16.21 -15.00 -10.03
CA PRO A 67 -17.33 -15.64 -9.36
C PRO A 67 -18.06 -14.66 -8.43
N PRO A 68 -19.37 -14.78 -8.22
CA PRO A 68 -20.11 -13.88 -7.34
C PRO A 68 -19.51 -13.84 -5.93
N MET A 69 -19.27 -12.63 -5.43
CA MET A 69 -18.77 -12.36 -4.09
C MET A 69 -19.67 -11.33 -3.40
N SER A 70 -19.65 -11.29 -2.07
CA SER A 70 -20.26 -10.15 -1.37
C SER A 70 -19.51 -8.86 -1.73
N GLU A 71 -20.04 -7.72 -1.33
CA GLU A 71 -19.30 -6.47 -1.40
C GLU A 71 -18.00 -6.57 -0.59
N ASP A 72 -16.98 -5.84 -1.05
CA ASP A 72 -15.72 -5.69 -0.31
C ASP A 72 -16.00 -4.95 1.01
N PRO A 73 -15.26 -5.27 2.09
CA PRO A 73 -15.34 -4.52 3.34
C PRO A 73 -15.10 -3.02 3.10
N ASP A 74 -15.92 -2.19 3.72
CA ASP A 74 -15.69 -0.74 3.73
C ASP A 74 -14.45 -0.41 4.57
N ILE A 75 -13.54 0.39 4.00
CA ILE A 75 -12.29 0.81 4.64
C ILE A 75 -12.29 2.31 5.00
N ASP A 76 -13.41 3.00 4.79
CA ASP A 76 -13.51 4.45 5.02
C ASP A 76 -13.29 4.83 6.49
N GLU A 77 -13.69 3.97 7.43
CA GLU A 77 -13.40 4.17 8.86
C GLU A 77 -11.89 4.17 9.14
N VAL A 78 -11.14 3.25 8.53
CA VAL A 78 -9.67 3.20 8.65
C VAL A 78 -9.04 4.42 8.00
N ARG A 79 -9.54 4.82 6.82
CA ARG A 79 -9.06 6.00 6.08
C ARG A 79 -9.22 7.27 6.90
N THR A 80 -10.41 7.48 7.45
CA THR A 80 -10.73 8.66 8.26
C THR A 80 -9.88 8.70 9.53
N ALA A 81 -9.75 7.57 10.23
CA ALA A 81 -8.91 7.48 11.43
C ALA A 81 -7.41 7.73 11.13
N LEU A 82 -6.90 7.24 10.00
CA LEU A 82 -5.53 7.53 9.57
C LEU A 82 -5.33 9.02 9.27
N ALA A 83 -6.26 9.64 8.55
CA ALA A 83 -6.21 11.07 8.22
C ALA A 83 -6.19 11.93 9.50
N GLU A 84 -7.07 11.62 10.46
CA GLU A 84 -7.11 12.30 11.77
C GLU A 84 -5.80 12.16 12.55
N ARG A 85 -5.12 11.03 12.44
CA ARG A 85 -3.85 10.77 13.14
C ARG A 85 -2.64 11.36 12.45
N LEU A 86 -2.66 11.46 11.12
CA LEU A 86 -1.56 12.01 10.33
C LEU A 86 -1.62 13.55 10.27
N GLU A 87 -2.80 14.14 10.48
CA GLU A 87 -2.99 15.60 10.55
C GLU A 87 -2.26 16.34 9.41
N ALA A 88 -1.34 17.24 9.76
CA ALA A 88 -0.61 18.08 8.82
C ALA A 88 0.34 17.32 7.89
N VAL A 89 0.69 16.08 8.21
CA VAL A 89 1.57 15.25 7.36
C VAL A 89 0.79 14.29 6.47
N ASP A 90 -0.54 14.32 6.50
CA ASP A 90 -1.37 13.49 5.62
C ASP A 90 -1.27 13.96 4.17
N ASP A 91 -1.34 15.28 3.91
CA ASP A 91 -1.24 15.86 2.58
C ASP A 91 0.21 15.91 2.07
N TYR A 92 0.43 15.51 0.82
CA TYR A 92 1.71 15.64 0.13
C TYR A 92 1.52 15.86 -1.38
N ALA A 93 2.61 16.10 -2.10
CA ALA A 93 2.58 16.27 -3.55
C ALA A 93 3.48 15.22 -4.22
N GLU A 94 3.00 14.64 -5.32
CA GLU A 94 3.69 13.59 -6.04
C GLU A 94 3.56 13.74 -7.56
N VAL A 95 4.56 13.25 -8.29
CA VAL A 95 4.53 13.07 -9.75
C VAL A 95 3.96 11.69 -10.05
N PHE A 96 2.79 11.66 -10.69
CA PHE A 96 2.06 10.42 -10.98
C PHE A 96 2.76 9.54 -12.01
N ASP A 97 3.11 10.08 -13.19
CA ASP A 97 3.82 9.34 -14.25
C ASP A 97 5.10 10.08 -14.64
N PRO A 98 6.27 9.68 -14.11
CA PRO A 98 7.53 10.39 -14.34
C PRO A 98 8.01 10.36 -15.80
N TYR A 99 7.39 9.57 -16.68
CA TYR A 99 7.74 9.49 -18.10
C TYR A 99 6.75 10.22 -19.02
N LYS A 100 5.53 10.50 -18.55
CA LYS A 100 4.47 11.09 -19.38
C LYS A 100 3.92 12.41 -18.83
N ASP A 101 3.71 12.49 -17.52
CA ASP A 101 3.15 13.66 -16.85
C ASP A 101 3.97 13.99 -15.59
N THR A 102 4.88 14.94 -15.76
CA THR A 102 5.79 15.38 -14.70
C THR A 102 5.20 16.50 -13.84
N SER A 103 3.90 16.80 -13.96
CA SER A 103 3.24 17.76 -13.08
C SER A 103 3.00 17.16 -11.69
N VAL A 104 3.10 17.99 -10.66
CA VAL A 104 2.83 17.55 -9.29
C VAL A 104 1.32 17.54 -9.04
N THR A 105 0.85 16.46 -8.43
CA THR A 105 -0.55 16.24 -8.06
C THR A 105 -0.65 16.17 -6.53
N PRO A 106 -1.68 16.77 -5.91
CA PRO A 106 -1.92 16.63 -4.48
C PRO A 106 -2.41 15.20 -4.15
N TYR A 107 -1.84 14.63 -3.10
CA TYR A 107 -2.13 13.29 -2.60
C TYR A 107 -2.32 13.32 -1.08
N ARG A 108 -2.88 12.24 -0.53
CA ARG A 108 -3.00 12.01 0.91
C ARG A 108 -2.53 10.62 1.29
N LEU A 109 -1.70 10.52 2.31
CA LEU A 109 -1.21 9.24 2.82
C LEU A 109 -2.36 8.33 3.23
N SER A 110 -3.36 8.85 3.95
CA SER A 110 -4.54 8.11 4.35
C SER A 110 -5.30 7.50 3.17
N ASP A 111 -5.51 8.27 2.11
CA ASP A 111 -6.18 7.82 0.88
C ASP A 111 -5.33 6.76 0.15
N ASP A 112 -4.02 6.96 0.00
CA ASP A 112 -3.15 5.98 -0.69
C ASP A 112 -3.03 4.67 0.07
N LEU A 113 -2.80 4.75 1.39
CA LEU A 113 -2.59 3.58 2.24
C LEU A 113 -3.83 2.69 2.23
N THR A 114 -5.02 3.30 2.28
CA THR A 114 -6.29 2.58 2.24
C THR A 114 -6.70 2.12 0.85
N ALA A 115 -6.34 2.85 -0.21
CA ALA A 115 -6.50 2.37 -1.58
C ALA A 115 -5.68 1.09 -1.82
N VAL A 116 -4.43 1.05 -1.34
CA VAL A 116 -3.62 -0.17 -1.36
C VAL A 116 -4.32 -1.29 -0.59
N ALA A 117 -4.80 -1.03 0.62
CA ALA A 117 -5.48 -2.05 1.42
C ALA A 117 -6.75 -2.59 0.75
N ALA A 118 -7.56 -1.75 0.11
CA ALA A 118 -8.76 -2.17 -0.60
C ALA A 118 -8.44 -3.18 -1.72
N ASP A 119 -7.43 -2.87 -2.56
CA ASP A 119 -6.99 -3.76 -3.63
C ASP A 119 -6.43 -5.09 -3.09
N LEU A 120 -5.72 -5.05 -1.95
CA LEU A 120 -5.16 -6.24 -1.31
C LEU A 120 -6.24 -7.12 -0.68
N ILE A 121 -7.23 -6.51 -0.02
CA ILE A 121 -8.38 -7.20 0.58
C ILE A 121 -9.13 -7.98 -0.48
N HIS A 122 -9.35 -7.40 -1.66
CA HIS A 122 -10.04 -8.08 -2.75
C HIS A 122 -9.34 -9.42 -3.10
N GLY A 123 -8.02 -9.40 -3.33
CA GLY A 123 -7.26 -10.63 -3.57
C GLY A 123 -7.20 -11.58 -2.36
N LEU A 124 -7.14 -11.06 -1.12
CA LEU A 124 -7.21 -11.89 0.10
C LEU A 124 -8.52 -12.67 0.19
N ARG A 125 -9.64 -12.06 -0.19
CA ARG A 125 -10.95 -12.75 -0.22
C ARG A 125 -10.95 -13.91 -1.21
N HIS A 126 -10.30 -13.76 -2.36
CA HIS A 126 -10.09 -14.88 -3.29
C HIS A 126 -9.20 -15.97 -2.69
N TYR A 127 -8.10 -15.58 -2.03
CA TYR A 127 -7.17 -16.50 -1.41
C TYR A 127 -7.85 -17.33 -0.31
N HIS A 128 -8.58 -16.69 0.61
CA HIS A 128 -9.31 -17.35 1.69
C HIS A 128 -10.47 -18.22 1.20
N ALA A 129 -11.02 -17.93 0.02
CA ALA A 129 -11.99 -18.79 -0.66
C ALA A 129 -11.35 -20.00 -1.38
N GLY A 130 -10.06 -20.26 -1.18
CA GLY A 130 -9.33 -21.37 -1.82
C GLY A 130 -9.03 -21.14 -3.30
N ARG A 131 -8.98 -19.87 -3.75
CA ARG A 131 -8.70 -19.48 -5.14
C ARG A 131 -7.38 -18.71 -5.26
N PRO A 132 -6.22 -19.33 -4.94
CA PRO A 132 -4.94 -18.61 -4.90
C PRO A 132 -4.46 -18.08 -6.25
N HIS A 133 -4.80 -18.74 -7.37
CA HIS A 133 -4.45 -18.24 -8.70
C HIS A 133 -5.25 -16.99 -9.08
N GLU A 134 -6.53 -16.95 -8.67
CA GLU A 134 -7.40 -15.78 -8.83
C GLU A 134 -6.91 -14.62 -7.95
N ALA A 135 -6.50 -14.90 -6.72
CA ALA A 135 -5.89 -13.92 -5.83
C ALA A 135 -4.62 -13.30 -6.44
N LEU A 136 -3.72 -14.13 -6.97
CA LEU A 136 -2.52 -13.67 -7.67
C LEU A 136 -2.85 -12.80 -8.88
N TRP A 137 -3.88 -13.16 -9.65
CA TRP A 137 -4.32 -12.36 -10.78
C TRP A 137 -4.76 -10.97 -10.31
N TRP A 138 -5.64 -10.90 -9.32
CA TRP A 138 -6.10 -9.63 -8.77
C TRP A 138 -4.96 -8.80 -8.23
N TRP A 139 -4.10 -9.36 -7.38
CA TRP A 139 -2.96 -8.64 -6.82
C TRP A 139 -2.00 -8.14 -7.89
N GLN A 140 -1.69 -8.95 -8.91
CA GLN A 140 -0.76 -8.53 -9.98
C GLN A 140 -1.40 -7.49 -10.91
N TYR A 141 -2.66 -7.68 -11.30
CA TYR A 141 -3.37 -6.72 -12.13
C TYR A 141 -3.49 -5.37 -11.44
N SER A 142 -3.93 -5.33 -10.19
CA SER A 142 -4.06 -4.08 -9.44
C SER A 142 -2.69 -3.49 -9.08
N TYR A 143 -1.62 -4.29 -9.00
CA TYR A 143 -0.27 -3.76 -8.79
C TYR A 143 0.12 -2.81 -9.93
N PHE A 144 -0.14 -3.22 -11.17
CA PHE A 144 0.19 -2.43 -12.34
C PHE A 144 -0.76 -1.28 -12.61
N ASN A 145 -2.03 -1.40 -12.19
CA ASN A 145 -3.06 -0.41 -12.51
C ASN A 145 -3.33 0.60 -11.39
N THR A 146 -3.11 0.23 -10.13
CA THR A 146 -3.57 1.00 -8.96
C THR A 146 -2.56 0.95 -7.81
N TRP A 147 -2.61 -0.07 -6.95
CA TRP A 147 -1.91 -0.04 -5.65
C TRP A 147 -0.39 0.05 -5.75
N GLY A 148 0.25 -0.41 -6.84
CA GLY A 148 1.69 -0.26 -7.01
C GLY A 148 2.13 1.21 -7.08
N ASN A 149 1.31 2.05 -7.73
CA ASN A 149 1.57 3.49 -7.79
C ASN A 149 1.34 4.15 -6.42
N HIS A 150 0.22 3.84 -5.76
CA HIS A 150 -0.10 4.36 -4.43
C HIS A 150 0.95 3.96 -3.38
N ALA A 151 1.41 2.70 -3.39
CA ALA A 151 2.48 2.24 -2.51
C ALA A 151 3.81 2.96 -2.79
N GLY A 152 4.14 3.20 -4.06
CA GLY A 152 5.35 3.95 -4.44
C GLY A 152 5.31 5.41 -3.98
N ALA A 153 4.17 6.08 -4.18
CA ALA A 153 3.94 7.46 -3.75
C ALA A 153 4.01 7.59 -2.22
N ALA A 154 3.27 6.74 -1.50
CA ALA A 154 3.27 6.70 -0.04
C ALA A 154 4.66 6.38 0.52
N MET A 155 5.41 5.46 -0.09
CA MET A 155 6.80 5.16 0.29
C MET A 155 7.67 6.42 0.22
N ARG A 156 7.60 7.18 -0.87
CA ARG A 156 8.40 8.41 -1.03
C ARG A 156 8.05 9.45 0.03
N ALA A 157 6.76 9.68 0.25
CA ALA A 157 6.28 10.61 1.27
C ALA A 157 6.75 10.21 2.68
N LEU A 158 6.58 8.93 3.05
CA LEU A 158 7.00 8.41 4.36
C LEU A 158 8.52 8.45 4.55
N GLN A 159 9.31 8.19 3.51
CA GLN A 159 10.77 8.36 3.53
C GLN A 159 11.17 9.82 3.75
N ALA A 160 10.48 10.77 3.11
CA ALA A 160 10.71 12.19 3.31
C ALA A 160 10.39 12.61 4.75
N LEU A 161 9.26 12.18 5.31
CA LEU A 161 8.91 12.41 6.71
C LEU A 161 9.95 11.83 7.69
N ALA A 162 10.45 10.62 7.40
CA ALA A 162 11.50 9.99 8.18
C ALA A 162 12.82 10.78 8.14
N ALA A 163 13.16 11.36 6.99
CA ALA A 163 14.33 12.22 6.85
C ALA A 163 14.13 13.55 7.60
N HIS A 164 13.02 14.25 7.36
CA HIS A 164 12.70 15.53 8.00
C HIS A 164 12.68 15.43 9.53
N SER A 165 12.01 14.41 10.07
CA SER A 165 11.95 14.19 11.54
C SER A 165 13.30 13.95 12.20
N ARG A 166 14.35 13.57 11.45
CA ARG A 166 15.67 13.24 11.98
C ARG A 166 16.76 14.23 11.60
N LEU A 167 16.61 14.91 10.48
CA LEU A 167 17.65 15.72 9.85
C LEU A 167 17.33 17.22 9.82
N ASP A 168 16.08 17.61 10.03
CA ASP A 168 15.72 19.02 10.12
C ASP A 168 16.24 19.57 11.46
N VAL A 169 17.43 20.16 11.40
CA VAL A 169 18.01 20.97 12.48
C VAL A 169 17.59 22.42 12.30
N ALA A 170 17.31 23.11 13.41
CA ALA A 170 17.03 24.54 13.38
C ALA A 170 18.18 25.29 12.69
N GLU A 171 17.85 26.18 11.75
CA GLU A 171 18.85 27.03 11.11
C GLU A 171 19.62 27.82 12.18
N GLU A 172 20.95 27.66 12.20
CA GLU A 172 21.82 28.40 13.10
C GLU A 172 21.74 29.89 12.71
N THR A 173 21.11 30.70 13.56
CA THR A 173 21.01 32.14 13.32
C THR A 173 22.35 32.77 13.63
N THR A 174 23.23 32.89 12.62
CA THR A 174 24.47 33.65 12.77
C THR A 174 24.13 35.14 12.89
N ALA A 175 24.36 35.72 14.06
CA ALA A 175 24.30 37.16 14.23
C ALA A 175 25.41 37.82 13.38
N VAL A 176 25.00 38.72 12.48
CA VAL A 176 25.91 39.61 11.73
C VAL A 176 26.36 40.77 12.62
#